data_AF-A0A6C0GJ16-F1
#
_entry.id   AF-A0A6C0GJ16-F1
#
_cell.length_a   1.000
_cell.length_b   1.000
_cell.length_c   1.000
_cell.angle_alpha   90.00
_cell.angle_beta   90.00
_cell.angle_gamma   90.00
#
_symmetry.space_group_name_H-M   'P 1'
#
loop_
_entity.id
_entity.type
_entity.pdbx_description
1 polymer ?
#
loop_
_entity_poly.entity_id
_entity_poly.type
_entity_poly.pdbx_seq_one_letter_code
_entity_poly.pdbx_strand_id
1 'polypeptide(L)' 'MRYFFVSYAHPEGFGNLCITGNQFPAQQYIRDQVSQQMNTNQIIVISIFEFRNREDYEAFQAAD' A
#
# COMPACT_ATOMS: atom_id res chain seq x y z
N MET A 1 10.34 12.65 1.81
CA MET A 1 9.35 11.64 2.26
C MET A 1 8.76 11.01 1.02
N ARG A 2 8.84 9.68 0.86
CA ARG A 2 8.28 8.95 -0.30
C ARG A 2 6.90 8.41 0.07
N TYR A 3 6.04 8.27 -0.94
CA TYR A 3 4.69 7.74 -0.81
C TYR A 3 4.58 6.47 -1.66
N PHE A 4 3.97 5.43 -1.11
CA PHE A 4 3.82 4.15 -1.76
C PHE A 4 2.34 3.77 -1.79
N PHE A 5 1.78 3.68 -2.99
CA PHE A 5 0.47 3.08 -3.20
C PHE A 5 0.64 1.57 -3.34
N VAL A 6 0.10 0.82 -2.39
CA VAL A 6 0.24 -0.64 -2.34
C VAL A 6 -1.11 -1.28 -2.58
N SER A 7 -1.23 -2.07 -3.64
CA SER A 7 -2.41 -2.91 -3.90
C SER A 7 -2.18 -4.33 -3.41
N TYR A 8 -3.19 -4.92 -2.79
CA TYR A 8 -3.14 -6.28 -2.25
C TYR A 8 -4.46 -7.04 -2.45
N ALA A 9 -4.38 -8.36 -2.41
CA ALA A 9 -5.51 -9.26 -2.33
C ALA A 9 -5.55 -9.94 -0.95
N HIS A 10 -6.75 -10.24 -0.46
CA HIS A 10 -7.04 -11.05 0.74
C HIS A 10 -8.28 -11.91 0.49
N PRO A 11 -8.61 -12.90 1.34
CA PRO A 11 -9.73 -13.82 1.10
C PRO A 11 -11.09 -13.16 0.86
N GLU A 12 -11.30 -11.96 1.39
CA GLU A 12 -12.59 -11.23 1.27
C GLU A 12 -12.58 -10.23 0.11
N GLY A 13 -11.47 -10.06 -0.62
CA GLY A 13 -11.41 -9.21 -1.80
C GLY A 13 -10.05 -8.56 -2.06
N PHE A 14 -10.11 -7.33 -2.58
CA PHE A 14 -8.95 -6.53 -2.96
C PHE A 14 -8.98 -5.20 -2.21
N GLY A 15 -7.79 -4.70 -1.89
CA GLY A 15 -7.65 -3.41 -1.23
C GLY A 15 -6.39 -2.69 -1.66
N ASN A 16 -6.29 -1.44 -1.24
CA ASN A 16 -5.07 -0.67 -1.33
C ASN A 16 -4.79 0.05 -0.02
N LEU A 17 -3.53 0.45 0.20
CA LEU A 17 -3.16 1.32 1.31
C LEU A 17 -2.01 2.26 0.92
N CYS A 18 -1.92 3.38 1.64
CA CYS A 18 -0.81 4.31 1.54
C CYS A 18 0.25 3.99 2.59
N ILE A 19 1.48 3.76 2.17
CA ILE A 19 2.65 3.70 3.05
C ILE A 19 3.51 4.93 2.79
N THR A 20 4.00 5.57 3.85
CA THR A 20 4.99 6.64 3.75
C THR A 20 6.30 6.25 4.40
N GLY A 21 7.42 6.71 3.85
CA GLY A 21 8.73 6.39 4.41
C GLY A 21 9.89 6.94 3.59
N ASN A 22 11.11 6.71 4.07
CA ASN A 22 12.34 7.09 3.35
C ASN A 22 12.90 5.93 2.51
N GLN A 23 12.46 4.70 2.75
CA GLN A 23 12.91 3.48 2.09
C GLN A 23 11.74 2.75 1.45
N PHE A 24 12.04 1.90 0.48
CA PHE A 24 11.03 1.05 -0.15
C PHE A 24 10.49 0.04 0.89
N PRO A 25 9.17 -0.11 1.03
CA PRO A 25 8.60 -0.92 2.11
C PRO A 25 8.90 -2.40 1.91
N ALA A 26 9.34 -3.06 2.98
CA ALA A 26 9.50 -4.51 3.00
C ALA A 26 8.13 -5.20 2.96
N GLN A 27 8.05 -6.37 2.31
CA GLN A 27 6.78 -7.12 2.25
C GLN A 27 6.22 -7.45 3.63
N GLN A 28 7.06 -7.78 4.61
CA GLN A 28 6.60 -8.07 5.97
C GLN A 28 5.94 -6.85 6.61
N TYR A 29 6.53 -5.66 6.43
CA TYR A 29 5.95 -4.42 6.93
C TYR A 29 4.57 -4.14 6.31
N ILE A 30 4.41 -4.37 5.00
CA ILE A 30 3.11 -4.24 4.32
C ILE A 30 2.09 -5.22 4.93
N ARG A 31 2.48 -6.47 5.16
CA ARG A 31 1.62 -7.47 5.80
C ARG A 31 1.17 -7.00 7.17
N ASP A 32 2.09 -6.57 8.02
CA ASP A 32 1.78 -6.10 9.37
C ASP A 32 0.80 -4.92 9.34
N GLN A 33 0.94 -3.98 8.39
CA GLN A 33 0.02 -2.85 8.23
C GLN A 33 -1.40 -3.31 7.82
N VAL A 34 -1.54 -4.22 6.85
CA VAL A 34 -2.87 -4.72 6.46
C VAL A 34 -3.48 -5.58 7.56
N SER A 35 -2.67 -6.39 8.24
CA SER A 35 -3.12 -7.24 9.35
C SER A 35 -3.67 -6.43 10.51
N GLN A 36 -3.08 -5.28 10.82
CA GLN A 36 -3.61 -4.36 11.83
C GLN A 36 -4.95 -3.74 11.43
N GLN A 37 -5.18 -3.48 10.13
CA GLN A 37 -6.41 -2.85 9.64
C GLN A 37 -7.56 -3.84 9.47
N MET A 38 -7.28 -5.06 9.01
CA MET A 38 -8.29 -6.04 8.60
C MET A 38 -8.33 -7.30 9.46
N ASN A 39 -7.50 -7.39 10.51
CA ASN A 39 -7.40 -8.57 11.37
C ASN A 39 -7.15 -9.87 10.57
N THR A 40 -6.37 -9.78 9.47
CA THR A 40 -6.02 -10.91 8.61
C THR A 40 -4.55 -10.94 8.27
N ASN A 41 -3.94 -12.11 8.32
CA ASN A 41 -2.54 -12.31 7.91
C ASN A 41 -2.42 -12.92 6.51
N GLN A 42 -3.56 -13.18 5.86
CA GLN A 42 -3.63 -13.79 4.55
C GLN A 42 -3.73 -12.70 3.48
N ILE A 43 -2.60 -12.11 3.13
CA ILE A 43 -2.55 -11.13 2.05
C ILE A 43 -1.49 -11.49 1.01
N ILE A 44 -1.74 -11.11 -0.24
CA ILE A 44 -0.77 -11.13 -1.33
C ILE A 44 -0.62 -9.70 -1.85
N VAL A 45 0.61 -9.19 -1.83
CA VAL A 45 0.91 -7.88 -2.44
C VAL A 45 0.93 -8.04 -3.96
N ILE A 46 0.11 -7.25 -4.65
CA ILE A 46 -0.04 -7.29 -6.11
C ILE A 46 0.91 -6.29 -6.77
N SER A 47 0.91 -5.06 -6.29
CA SER A 47 1.72 -3.98 -6.86
C SER A 47 2.10 -2.95 -5.81
N ILE A 48 3.21 -2.25 -6.08
CA ILE A 48 3.69 -1.12 -5.28
C ILE A 48 4.12 -0.04 -6.26
N PHE A 49 3.44 1.11 -6.22
CA PHE A 49 3.83 2.30 -6.98
C PHE A 49 4.48 3.30 -6.04
N GLU A 50 5.61 3.87 -6.45
CA GLU A 50 6.34 4.86 -5.69
C GLU A 50 6.10 6.27 -6.26
N PHE A 51 5.86 7.21 -5.35
CA PHE A 51 5.73 8.64 -5.63
C PHE A 51 6.73 9.43 -4.78
N ARG A 52 7.34 10.45 -5.39
CA ARG A 52 8.39 11.27 -4.76
C ARG A 52 7.84 12.33 -3.80
N ASN A 53 6.58 12.70 -3.97
CA ASN A 53 5.88 13.69 -3.18
C ASN A 53 4.39 13.29 -3.03
N ARG A 54 3.68 14.04 -2.20
CA ARG A 54 2.28 13.80 -1.87
C ARG A 54 1.32 14.14 -3.02
N GLU A 55 1.61 15.23 -3.74
CA GLU A 55 0.77 15.75 -4.81
C GLU A 55 0.62 14.73 -5.94
N ASP A 56 1.73 14.09 -6.36
CA ASP A 56 1.71 13.05 -7.39
C ASP A 56 0.90 11.82 -6.94
N TYR A 57 1.02 11.44 -5.67
CA TYR A 57 0.25 10.33 -5.10
C TYR A 57 -1.26 10.62 -5.09
N GLU A 58 -1.65 11.82 -4.64
CA GLU A 58 -3.05 12.24 -4.59
C GLU A 58 -3.63 12.39 -6.00
N ALA A 59 -2.86 12.93 -6.95
CA ALA A 59 -3.25 13.00 -8.36
C ALA A 59 -3.45 11.61 -8.97
N PHE A 60 -2.60 10.63 -8.63
CA PHE A 60 -2.77 9.25 -9.07
C PHE A 60 -4.04 8.61 -8.49
N GLN A 61 -4.34 8.83 -7.20
CA GLN A 61 -5.58 8.30 -6.60
C GLN A 61 -6.85 8.92 -7.18
N ALA A 62 -6.78 10.17 -7.64
CA ALA A 62 -7.91 10.88 -8.22
C ALA A 62 -8.09 10.63 -9.73
N ALA A 63 -7.16 9.92 -10.37
CA ALA A 63 -7.27 9.56 -11.78
C ALA A 63 -8.24 8.36 -11.92
N ASP A 64 -9.42 8.62 -12.48
CA ASP A 64 -10.46 7.61 -12.82
C ASP A 64 -9.93 6.53 -13.77
#